data_AF-A0A537M783-F1
#
_entry.id   AF-A0A537M783-F1
#
_cell.length_a   1.000
_cell.length_b   1.000
_cell.length_c   1.000
_cell.angle_alpha   90.00
_cell.angle_beta   90.00
_cell.angle_gamma   90.00
#
_symmetry.space_group_name_H-M   'P 1'
#
loop_
_entity.id
_entity.type
_entity.pdbx_description
1 polymer ?
#
loop_
_entity_poly.entity_id
_entity_poly.type
_entity_poly.pdbx_seq_one_letter_code
_entity_poly.pdbx_strand_id
1 'polypeptide(L)'
;MLFGLLLALAPVGAAAQRQPVQAATSIPDQTGIARLVWSTMAAVDHANKTGNYMVLRSLGSPAFQAANSVSALATVFASVRQTDLSATLSVEPVYEFPPRLEAGQLRIRGAFRMRPEAVQFDLVYQWNQGSMLQAIAVRAVPASTLPPTR
;
A
#
# COMPACT_ATOMS: atom_id res chain seq x y z
N MET A 1 -34.66 31.66 -58.41
CA MET A 1 -35.29 31.01 -57.24
C MET A 1 -34.62 29.65 -57.07
N LEU A 2 -33.46 29.53 -56.43
CA LEU A 2 -33.19 29.45 -54.98
C LEU A 2 -34.08 28.44 -54.23
N PHE A 3 -33.47 27.35 -53.75
CA PHE A 3 -33.78 26.44 -52.61
C PHE A 3 -33.14 25.08 -52.96
N GLY A 4 -32.24 24.44 -52.23
CA GLY A 4 -31.65 24.63 -50.91
C GLY A 4 -31.12 23.25 -50.52
N LEU A 5 -29.80 23.03 -50.61
CA LEU A 5 -29.16 21.76 -50.25
C LEU A 5 -28.90 21.75 -48.74
N LEU A 6 -29.67 20.98 -47.98
CA LEU A 6 -29.38 20.74 -46.57
C LEU A 6 -28.38 19.59 -46.44
N LEU A 7 -27.12 19.93 -46.19
CA LEU A 7 -26.11 18.99 -45.69
C LEU A 7 -26.36 18.75 -44.20
N ALA A 8 -26.87 17.56 -43.86
CA ALA A 8 -26.95 17.11 -42.48
C ALA A 8 -25.56 16.61 -42.03
N LEU A 9 -24.84 17.45 -41.28
CA LEU A 9 -23.70 17.02 -40.47
C LEU A 9 -24.24 16.33 -39.21
N ALA A 10 -24.10 15.00 -39.13
CA ALA A 10 -24.30 14.29 -37.87
C ALA A 10 -23.00 14.36 -37.04
N PRO A 11 -23.02 14.91 -35.81
CA PRO A 11 -21.92 14.74 -34.88
C PRO A 11 -22.18 13.44 -34.13
N VAL A 12 -21.67 12.31 -34.61
CA VAL A 12 -21.53 11.14 -33.73
C VAL A 12 -20.25 11.34 -32.94
N GLY A 13 -20.32 12.24 -31.96
CA GLY A 13 -19.38 12.26 -30.86
C GLY A 13 -19.51 10.92 -30.16
N ALA A 14 -18.54 10.04 -30.36
CA ALA A 14 -18.37 8.85 -29.53
C ALA A 14 -18.05 9.34 -28.11
N ALA A 15 -19.11 9.55 -27.32
CA ALA A 15 -18.99 9.60 -25.87
C ALA A 15 -18.48 8.23 -25.46
N ALA A 16 -17.14 8.11 -25.33
CA ALA A 16 -16.54 7.01 -24.61
C ALA A 16 -17.16 7.04 -23.22
N GLN A 17 -18.14 6.16 -22.99
CA GLN A 17 -18.69 5.88 -21.68
C GLN A 17 -17.49 5.52 -20.80
N ARG A 18 -17.04 6.49 -20.00
CA ARG A 18 -16.18 6.22 -18.85
C ARG A 18 -17.01 5.27 -17.99
N GLN A 19 -16.75 3.98 -18.14
CA GLN A 19 -17.28 2.98 -17.24
C GLN A 19 -16.96 3.47 -15.82
N PRO A 20 -17.96 3.60 -14.94
CA PRO A 20 -17.67 3.93 -13.55
C PRO A 20 -16.73 2.85 -13.04
N VAL A 21 -15.52 3.25 -12.65
CA VAL A 21 -14.56 2.38 -11.99
C VAL A 21 -15.29 1.84 -10.77
N GLN A 22 -15.70 0.57 -10.80
CA GLN A 22 -16.34 -0.07 -9.66
C GLN A 22 -15.38 0.10 -8.48
N ALA A 23 -15.83 0.84 -7.46
CA ALA A 23 -15.06 1.07 -6.25
C ALA A 23 -14.53 -0.28 -5.76
N ALA A 24 -13.21 -0.39 -5.58
CA ALA A 24 -12.53 -1.61 -5.19
C ALA A 24 -13.07 -2.12 -3.85
N THR A 25 -14.12 -2.94 -3.90
CA THR A 25 -14.77 -3.52 -2.72
C THR A 25 -14.32 -4.97 -2.51
N SER A 26 -13.61 -5.54 -3.49
CA SER A 26 -12.94 -6.84 -3.38
C SER A 26 -11.53 -6.69 -2.83
N ILE A 27 -11.05 -7.75 -2.17
CA ILE A 27 -9.65 -7.90 -1.80
C ILE A 27 -8.81 -7.95 -3.10
N PRO A 28 -7.68 -7.24 -3.20
CA PRO A 28 -6.75 -7.36 -4.31
C PRO A 28 -6.29 -8.79 -4.56
N ASP A 29 -5.87 -9.07 -5.79
CA ASP A 29 -5.13 -10.29 -6.10
C ASP A 29 -3.76 -10.31 -5.39
N GLN A 30 -3.07 -11.45 -5.45
CA GLN A 30 -1.77 -11.65 -4.79
C GLN A 30 -0.75 -10.56 -5.19
N THR A 31 -0.70 -10.21 -6.48
CA THR A 31 0.16 -9.14 -7.00
C THR A 31 -0.18 -7.78 -6.40
N GLY A 32 -1.47 -7.45 -6.28
CA GLY A 32 -1.94 -6.22 -5.64
C GLY A 32 -1.60 -6.15 -4.16
N ILE A 33 -1.77 -7.25 -3.42
CA ILE A 33 -1.37 -7.35 -2.01
C ILE A 33 0.15 -7.17 -1.88
N ALA A 34 0.94 -7.87 -2.67
CA ALA A 34 2.41 -7.77 -2.63
C ALA A 34 2.87 -6.33 -2.95
N ARG A 35 2.24 -5.66 -3.92
CA ARG A 35 2.53 -4.26 -4.26
C ARG A 35 2.29 -3.31 -3.08
N LEU A 36 1.19 -3.47 -2.34
CA LEU A 36 0.91 -2.65 -1.14
C LEU A 36 2.00 -2.83 -0.09
N VAL A 37 2.39 -4.09 0.18
CA VAL A 37 3.43 -4.40 1.16
C VAL A 37 4.77 -3.82 0.74
N TRP A 38 5.24 -4.11 -0.48
CA TRP A 38 6.55 -3.63 -0.97
C TRP A 38 6.62 -2.11 -1.10
N SER A 39 5.56 -1.47 -1.58
CA SER A 39 5.50 0.00 -1.64
C SER A 39 5.66 0.64 -0.26
N THR A 40 5.07 0.00 0.76
CA THR A 40 5.16 0.48 2.14
C THR A 40 6.54 0.22 2.74
N MET A 41 7.14 -0.95 2.49
CA MET A 41 8.52 -1.23 2.91
C MET A 41 9.51 -0.24 2.29
N ALA A 42 9.36 0.07 1.00
CA ALA A 42 10.17 1.08 0.31
C ALA A 42 9.99 2.48 0.92
N ALA A 43 8.74 2.87 1.26
CA ALA A 43 8.48 4.14 1.91
C ALA A 43 9.15 4.25 3.30
N VAL A 44 9.11 3.18 4.09
CA VAL A 44 9.80 3.13 5.40
C VAL A 44 11.32 3.14 5.23
N ASP A 45 11.86 2.38 4.27
CA ASP A 45 13.29 2.34 3.95
C ASP A 45 13.83 3.74 3.59
N HIS A 46 13.18 4.42 2.63
CA HIS A 46 13.55 5.77 2.23
C HIS A 46 13.43 6.76 3.39
N ALA A 47 12.38 6.65 4.21
CA ALA A 47 12.20 7.53 5.36
C ALA A 47 13.29 7.32 6.43
N ASN A 48 13.68 6.07 6.70
CA ASN A 48 14.77 5.75 7.62
C ASN A 48 16.13 6.27 7.12
N LYS A 49 16.42 6.10 5.82
CA LYS A 49 17.68 6.52 5.20
C LYS A 49 17.83 8.05 5.10
N THR A 50 16.73 8.76 4.88
CA THR A 50 16.74 10.22 4.67
C THR A 50 16.32 11.03 5.90
N GLY A 51 15.69 10.38 6.89
CA GLY A 51 15.00 11.06 7.99
C GLY A 51 13.68 11.72 7.59
N ASN A 52 13.25 11.63 6.33
CA ASN A 52 12.04 12.28 5.83
C ASN A 52 10.85 11.30 5.77
N TYR A 53 9.99 11.34 6.80
CA TYR A 53 8.78 10.51 6.88
C TYR A 53 7.54 11.14 6.22
N MET A 54 7.69 12.26 5.51
CA MET A 54 6.54 12.95 4.92
C MET A 54 5.83 12.08 3.89
N VAL A 55 6.56 11.32 3.07
CA VAL A 55 5.96 10.40 2.08
C VAL A 55 5.14 9.32 2.79
N LEU A 56 5.73 8.61 3.76
CA LEU A 56 5.04 7.57 4.54
C LEU A 56 3.78 8.13 5.22
N ARG A 57 3.88 9.33 5.80
CA ARG A 57 2.75 10.01 6.42
C ARG A 57 1.65 10.32 5.39
N SER A 58 2.01 10.85 4.22
CA SER A 58 1.08 11.21 3.15
C SER A 58 0.38 10.01 2.49
N LEU A 59 0.93 8.80 2.60
CA LEU A 59 0.25 7.56 2.20
C LEU A 59 -0.91 7.19 3.14
N GLY A 60 -0.95 7.78 4.34
CA GLY A 60 -1.96 7.48 5.35
C GLY A 60 -3.26 8.23 5.19
N SER A 61 -4.30 7.71 5.83
CA SER A 61 -5.60 8.39 5.95
C SER A 61 -5.46 9.71 6.72
N PRO A 62 -6.42 10.64 6.62
CA PRO A 62 -6.40 11.87 7.43
C PRO A 62 -6.25 11.60 8.93
N ALA A 63 -6.89 10.54 9.44
CA ALA A 63 -6.74 10.12 10.83
C ALA A 63 -5.32 9.63 11.14
N PHE A 64 -4.71 8.84 10.26
CA PHE A 64 -3.30 8.42 10.41
C PHE A 64 -2.36 9.62 10.42
N GLN A 65 -2.56 10.57 9.50
CA GLN A 65 -1.76 11.79 9.41
C GLN A 65 -1.89 12.68 10.64
N ALA A 66 -3.10 12.79 11.20
CA ALA A 66 -3.35 13.56 12.42
C ALA A 66 -2.70 12.91 13.65
N ALA A 67 -2.73 11.58 13.75
CA ALA A 67 -2.16 10.82 14.85
C ALA A 67 -0.62 10.70 14.80
N ASN A 68 -0.02 10.79 13.61
CA ASN A 68 1.39 10.52 13.40
C ASN A 68 2.10 11.74 12.79
N SER A 69 2.84 12.49 13.62
CA SER A 69 3.78 13.50 13.12
C SER A 69 5.01 12.85 12.49
N VAL A 70 5.75 13.61 11.66
CA VAL A 70 7.00 13.14 11.06
C VAL A 70 8.02 12.71 12.13
N SER A 71 8.12 13.47 13.23
CA SER A 71 9.00 13.13 14.35
C SER A 71 8.54 11.89 15.12
N ALA A 72 7.23 11.71 15.32
CA ALA A 72 6.69 10.52 15.95
C ALA A 72 6.99 9.25 15.13
N LEU A 73 6.79 9.31 13.80
CA LEU A 73 7.14 8.22 12.89
C LEU A 73 8.65 7.92 12.94
N ALA A 74 9.48 8.95 12.99
CA ALA A 74 10.93 8.78 13.12
C ALA A 74 11.30 8.02 14.40
N THR A 75 10.63 8.29 15.51
CA THR A 75 10.82 7.57 16.78
C THR A 75 10.32 6.13 16.68
N VAL A 76 9.13 5.89 16.12
CA VAL A 76 8.53 4.56 15.98
C VAL A 76 9.41 3.62 15.16
N PHE A 77 9.94 4.11 14.03
CA PHE A 77 10.75 3.29 13.13
C PHE A 77 12.25 3.31 13.45
N ALA A 78 12.67 3.93 14.56
CA ALA A 78 14.07 3.99 14.97
C ALA A 78 14.72 2.61 15.10
N SER A 79 13.96 1.62 15.57
CA SER A 79 14.42 0.24 15.79
C SER A 79 14.79 -0.50 14.49
N VAL A 80 14.25 -0.09 13.35
CA VAL A 80 14.50 -0.73 12.03
C VAL A 80 15.34 0.15 11.11
N ARG A 81 15.97 1.23 11.61
CA ARG A 81 16.82 2.11 10.80
C ARG A 81 18.09 1.43 10.28
N GLN A 82 18.64 0.49 11.05
CA GLN A 82 19.84 -0.26 10.68
C GLN A 82 19.52 -1.53 9.86
N THR A 83 18.26 -1.92 9.79
CA THR A 83 17.80 -3.05 8.98
C THR A 83 17.67 -2.61 7.53
N ASP A 84 18.27 -3.37 6.60
CA ASP A 84 18.09 -3.13 5.17
C ASP A 84 16.70 -3.57 4.71
N LEU A 85 15.72 -2.66 4.81
CA LEU A 85 14.37 -2.90 4.36
C LEU A 85 14.26 -2.96 2.83
N SER A 86 15.23 -2.44 2.08
CA SER A 86 15.24 -2.56 0.62
C SER A 86 15.42 -3.99 0.13
N ALA A 87 16.07 -4.86 0.92
CA ALA A 87 16.17 -6.29 0.65
C ALA A 87 14.81 -7.00 0.58
N THR A 88 13.77 -6.45 1.23
CA THR A 88 12.40 -7.00 1.16
C THR A 88 11.82 -6.97 -0.26
N LEU A 89 12.30 -6.08 -1.14
CA LEU A 89 11.81 -5.92 -2.51
C LEU A 89 12.21 -7.09 -3.42
N SER A 90 13.15 -7.94 -3.00
CA SER A 90 13.59 -9.13 -3.74
C SER A 90 13.08 -10.44 -3.13
N VAL A 91 12.26 -10.37 -2.08
CA VAL A 91 11.78 -11.54 -1.34
C VAL A 91 10.26 -11.49 -1.27
N GLU A 92 9.61 -12.61 -1.57
CA GLU A 92 8.16 -12.72 -1.41
C GLU A 92 7.79 -12.79 0.08
N PRO A 93 6.81 -11.99 0.54
CA PRO A 93 6.36 -12.08 1.92
C PRO A 93 5.60 -13.38 2.17
N VAL A 94 5.83 -14.00 3.32
CA VAL A 94 4.98 -15.09 3.81
C VAL A 94 3.93 -14.51 4.74
N TYR A 95 2.66 -14.66 4.38
CA TYR A 95 1.54 -14.16 5.16
C TYR A 95 1.23 -15.07 6.35
N GLU A 96 0.95 -14.46 7.50
CA GLU A 96 0.55 -15.18 8.72
C GLU A 96 -0.87 -15.77 8.57
N PHE A 97 -1.73 -15.05 7.86
CA PHE A 97 -3.07 -15.45 7.45
C PHE A 97 -3.41 -14.80 6.10
N PRO A 98 -4.37 -15.35 5.33
CA PRO A 98 -4.82 -14.71 4.10
C PRO A 98 -5.24 -13.25 4.35
N PRO A 99 -4.95 -12.30 3.44
CA PRO A 99 -5.41 -10.91 3.59
C PRO A 99 -6.91 -10.85 3.87
N ARG A 100 -7.31 -10.01 4.83
CA ARG A 100 -8.71 -9.90 5.28
C ARG A 100 -9.24 -8.50 5.04
N LEU A 101 -10.46 -8.42 4.51
CA LEU A 101 -11.20 -7.18 4.36
C LEU A 101 -12.43 -7.22 5.27
N GLU A 102 -12.42 -6.39 6.31
CA GLU A 102 -13.48 -6.32 7.31
C GLU A 102 -13.87 -4.86 7.52
N ALA A 103 -15.17 -4.55 7.43
CA ALA A 103 -15.69 -3.18 7.60
C ALA A 103 -14.94 -2.11 6.78
N GLY A 104 -14.52 -2.46 5.55
CA GLY A 104 -13.78 -1.55 4.67
C GLY A 104 -12.31 -1.37 5.04
N GLN A 105 -11.75 -2.17 5.95
CA GLN A 105 -10.33 -2.19 6.29
C GLN A 105 -9.65 -3.45 5.76
N LEU A 106 -8.63 -3.27 4.91
CA LEU A 106 -7.80 -4.35 4.42
C LEU A 106 -6.60 -4.53 5.36
N ARG A 107 -6.52 -5.70 6.00
CA ARG A 107 -5.39 -6.07 6.86
C ARG A 107 -4.49 -7.10 6.19
N ILE A 108 -3.19 -6.82 6.19
CA ILE A 108 -2.14 -7.66 5.61
C ILE A 108 -1.04 -7.84 6.66
N ARG A 109 -0.85 -9.08 7.13
CA ARG A 109 0.16 -9.40 8.15
C ARG A 109 1.03 -10.56 7.70
N GLY A 110 2.32 -10.46 7.94
CA GLY A 110 3.27 -11.49 7.55
C GLY A 110 4.71 -11.15 7.90
N ALA A 111 5.63 -11.83 7.23
CA ALA A 111 7.05 -11.61 7.38
C ALA A 111 7.83 -11.87 6.09
N PHE A 112 8.90 -11.11 5.90
CA PHE A 112 9.97 -11.43 4.96
C PHE A 112 11.01 -12.29 5.67
N ARG A 113 11.20 -13.53 5.20
CA ARG A 113 12.16 -14.48 5.78
C ARG A 113 13.55 -14.27 5.16
N MET A 114 14.23 -13.21 5.59
CA MET A 114 15.60 -12.88 5.16
C MET A 114 16.63 -13.36 6.19
N ARG A 115 17.92 -13.20 5.89
CA ARG A 115 19.03 -13.49 6.80
C ARG A 115 19.96 -12.27 6.94
N PRO A 116 20.54 -12.01 8.12
CA PRO A 116 20.37 -12.75 9.38
C PRO A 116 19.05 -12.43 10.12
N GLU A 117 18.36 -11.36 9.70
CA GLU A 117 17.11 -10.90 10.30
C GLU A 117 15.92 -11.19 9.39
N ALA A 118 14.77 -11.49 9.99
CA ALA A 118 13.48 -11.43 9.34
C ALA A 118 12.77 -10.10 9.64
N VAL A 119 11.96 -9.64 8.70
CA VAL A 119 11.16 -8.42 8.86
C VAL A 119 9.69 -8.82 8.99
N GLN A 120 9.10 -8.62 10.17
CA GLN A 120 7.68 -8.84 10.40
C GLN A 120 6.91 -7.54 10.19
N PHE A 121 5.72 -7.63 9.60
CA PHE A 121 4.87 -6.48 9.31
C PHE A 121 3.39 -6.75 9.64
N ASP A 122 2.67 -5.69 9.99
CA ASP A 122 1.21 -5.65 10.08
C ASP A 122 0.72 -4.32 9.52
N LEU A 123 0.02 -4.39 8.39
CA LEU A 123 -0.45 -3.23 7.64
C LEU A 123 -1.98 -3.24 7.64
N VAL A 124 -2.58 -2.08 7.91
CA VAL A 124 -4.02 -1.89 7.78
C VAL A 124 -4.24 -0.71 6.86
N TYR A 125 -5.05 -0.91 5.82
CA TYR A 125 -5.48 0.15 4.90
C TYR A 125 -6.97 0.39 5.06
N GLN A 126 -7.39 1.66 5.01
CA GLN A 126 -8.73 1.97 4.55
C GLN A 126 -8.83 1.50 3.09
N TRP A 127 -9.88 0.77 2.74
CA TRP A 127 -10.07 0.16 1.41
C TRP A 127 -11.33 0.69 0.72
N ASN A 128 -12.25 1.28 1.48
CA ASN A 128 -13.41 1.97 0.97
C ASN A 128 -13.04 3.37 0.43
N GLN A 129 -12.91 3.49 -0.90
CA GLN A 129 -12.63 4.74 -1.65
C GLN A 129 -11.14 5.11 -1.86
N GLY A 130 -10.20 4.22 -1.54
CA GLY A 130 -8.77 4.41 -1.86
C GLY A 130 -7.87 3.66 -0.88
N SER A 131 -6.66 3.30 -1.29
CA SER A 131 -5.71 2.48 -0.51
C SER A 131 -4.89 3.32 0.47
N MET A 132 -5.54 3.88 1.51
CA MET A 132 -4.88 4.76 2.48
C MET A 132 -4.43 4.01 3.72
N LEU A 133 -3.19 4.21 4.16
CA LEU A 133 -2.64 3.54 5.35
C LEU A 133 -3.36 4.03 6.62
N GLN A 134 -3.91 3.10 7.39
CA GLN A 134 -4.58 3.35 8.67
C GLN A 134 -3.71 2.98 9.86
N ALA A 135 -2.92 1.91 9.72
CA ALA A 135 -1.96 1.48 10.73
C ALA A 135 -0.79 0.73 10.07
N ILE A 136 0.38 0.85 10.69
CA ILE A 136 1.60 0.17 10.27
C ILE A 136 2.41 -0.25 11.49
N ALA A 137 2.86 -1.49 11.48
CA ALA A 137 3.92 -1.97 12.35
C ALA A 137 4.96 -2.71 11.50
N VAL A 138 6.23 -2.40 11.71
CA VAL A 138 7.37 -3.08 11.09
C VAL A 138 8.41 -3.34 12.16
N ARG A 139 8.94 -4.56 12.22
CA ARG A 139 9.99 -4.93 13.17
C ARG A 139 10.96 -5.91 12.54
N ALA A 140 12.24 -5.74 12.86
CA ALA A 140 13.27 -6.72 12.56
C ALA A 140 13.42 -7.67 13.76
N VAL A 141 13.52 -8.97 13.48
CA VAL A 141 13.73 -10.01 14.48
C VAL A 141 14.78 -10.99 13.96
N PRO A 142 15.56 -11.68 14.81
CA PRO A 142 16.47 -12.71 14.33
C PRO A 142 15.70 -13.78 13.56
N ALA A 143 16.19 -14.20 12.39
CA ALA A 143 15.46 -15.15 11.53
C ALA A 143 15.14 -16.48 12.22
N SER A 144 15.94 -16.87 13.21
CA SER A 144 15.75 -18.05 14.07
C SER A 144 14.49 -17.99 14.95
N THR A 145 13.90 -16.81 15.15
CA THR A 145 12.70 -16.62 15.98
C THR A 145 11.39 -16.86 15.24
N LEU A 146 11.43 -16.99 13.90
CA LEU A 146 10.23 -17.29 13.14
C LEU A 146 9.88 -18.78 13.21
N PRO A 147 8.59 -19.13 13.34
CA PRO A 147 8.18 -20.52 13.17
C PRO A 147 8.48 -21.02 11.75
N PRO A 148 8.76 -22.32 11.58
CA PRO A 148 8.96 -22.92 10.27
C PRO A 148 7.70 -22.73 9.40
N THR A 149 7.91 -22.63 8.09
CA THR A 149 6.82 -22.62 7.11
C THR A 149 6.09 -23.95 7.19
N ARG A 150 4.76 -23.93 7.41
CA ARG A 150 3.92 -25.12 7.24
C ARG A 150 3.59 -25.32 5.77
#